data_AF-A0A2E0VYX2-F1
#
_entry.id   AF-A0A2E0VYX2-F1
#
_cell.length_a   1.000
_cell.length_b   1.000
_cell.length_c   1.000
_cell.angle_alpha   90.00
_cell.angle_beta   90.00
_cell.angle_gamma   90.00
#
_symmetry.space_group_name_H-M   'P 1'
#
loop_
_entity.id
_entity.type
_entity.pdbx_description
1 polymer ?
#
loop_
_entity_poly.entity_id
_entity_poly.type
_entity_poly.pdbx_seq_one_letter_code
_entity_poly.pdbx_strand_id
1 'polypeptide(L)'
;MEQYLEKLEYILSEISHLEKKGLDTSSLKLFIKNYKTFIKLYNVSHKDYLTMSFEEKLLVIKSFFEDKKAFPRIKDIIIFANEKLYLDFKDQKESRATTIERIIGRIKSKPELKDRIKDAVYQMRNEKTHTISDKKSKKEMVTAEIFEKWAEIIRNI
;
A
#
# COMPACT_ATOMS: atom_id res chain seq x y z
N MET A 1 -2.36 -3.13 -20.68
CA MET A 1 -3.27 -3.37 -19.53
C MET A 1 -4.52 -2.50 -19.57
N GLU A 2 -4.41 -1.26 -20.04
CA GLU A 2 -5.54 -0.32 -20.21
C GLU A 2 -6.64 -0.87 -21.15
N GLN A 3 -6.27 -1.52 -22.25
CA GLN A 3 -7.25 -2.19 -23.16
C GLN A 3 -8.20 -3.18 -22.44
N TYR A 4 -7.74 -3.84 -21.37
CA TYR A 4 -8.57 -4.78 -20.61
C TYR A 4 -9.49 -4.04 -19.63
N LEU A 5 -9.04 -2.89 -19.11
CA LEU A 5 -9.88 -2.04 -18.27
C LEU A 5 -11.03 -1.45 -19.10
N GLU A 6 -10.73 -0.91 -20.28
CA GLU A 6 -11.73 -0.36 -21.21
C GLU A 6 -12.76 -1.44 -21.59
N LYS A 7 -12.30 -2.66 -21.88
CA LYS A 7 -13.20 -3.78 -22.20
C LYS A 7 -14.11 -4.16 -21.01
N LEU A 8 -13.60 -4.13 -19.78
CA LEU A 8 -14.40 -4.42 -18.59
C LEU A 8 -15.43 -3.33 -18.31
N GLU A 9 -15.07 -2.06 -18.52
CA GLU A 9 -16.00 -0.93 -18.39
C GLU A 9 -17.09 -0.98 -19.45
N TYR A 10 -16.74 -1.34 -20.68
CA TYR A 10 -17.68 -1.57 -21.75
C TYR A 10 -18.65 -2.73 -21.44
N ILE A 11 -18.14 -3.87 -20.96
CA ILE A 11 -18.99 -4.99 -20.53
C ILE A 11 -19.95 -4.55 -19.42
N LEU A 12 -19.47 -3.77 -18.44
CA LEU A 12 -20.32 -3.24 -17.37
C LEU A 12 -21.42 -2.31 -17.91
N SER A 13 -21.11 -1.45 -18.90
CA SER A 13 -22.12 -0.58 -19.52
C SER A 13 -23.17 -1.38 -20.29
N GLU A 14 -22.74 -2.42 -21.03
CA GLU A 14 -23.65 -3.28 -21.80
C GLU A 14 -24.62 -4.02 -20.88
N ILE A 15 -24.18 -4.53 -19.73
CA ILE A 15 -25.05 -5.29 -18.82
C ILE A 15 -25.80 -4.41 -17.81
N SER A 16 -25.50 -3.11 -17.73
CA SER A 16 -26.07 -2.19 -16.73
C SER A 16 -27.61 -2.14 -16.77
N HIS A 17 -28.20 -2.26 -17.95
CA HIS A 17 -29.66 -2.28 -18.12
C HIS A 17 -30.33 -3.52 -17.49
N LEU A 18 -29.57 -4.60 -17.27
CA LEU A 18 -30.02 -5.82 -16.61
C LEU A 18 -30.00 -5.71 -15.08
N GLU A 19 -29.34 -4.69 -14.50
CA GLU A 19 -29.37 -4.44 -13.05
C GLU A 19 -30.80 -4.18 -12.57
N LYS A 20 -31.58 -3.44 -13.37
CA LYS A 20 -33.02 -3.22 -13.12
C LYS A 20 -33.86 -4.50 -13.20
N LYS A 21 -33.30 -5.56 -13.79
CA LYS A 21 -33.92 -6.89 -13.93
C LYS A 21 -33.39 -7.91 -12.91
N GLY A 22 -32.56 -7.47 -11.94
CA GLY A 22 -32.05 -8.31 -10.86
C GLY A 22 -30.67 -8.92 -11.09
N LEU A 23 -29.94 -8.53 -12.15
CA LEU A 23 -28.54 -8.93 -12.31
C LEU A 23 -27.67 -8.19 -11.28
N ASP A 24 -26.98 -8.94 -10.41
CA ASP A 24 -25.99 -8.37 -9.49
C ASP A 24 -24.65 -8.14 -10.19
N THR A 25 -24.25 -6.88 -10.32
CA THR A 25 -22.96 -6.45 -10.91
C THR A 25 -21.95 -5.98 -9.86
N SER A 26 -22.28 -6.09 -8.57
CA SER A 26 -21.49 -5.55 -7.47
C SER A 26 -20.05 -6.08 -7.46
N SER A 27 -19.87 -7.38 -7.74
CA SER A 27 -18.56 -8.01 -7.84
C SER A 27 -17.74 -7.47 -9.01
N LEU A 28 -18.35 -7.21 -10.17
CA LEU A 28 -17.68 -6.64 -11.33
C LEU A 28 -17.27 -5.19 -11.07
N LYS A 29 -18.15 -4.38 -10.48
CA LYS A 29 -17.86 -3.00 -10.07
C LYS A 29 -16.68 -2.95 -9.08
N LEU A 30 -16.67 -3.84 -8.08
CA LEU A 30 -15.57 -3.96 -7.12
C LEU A 30 -14.27 -4.40 -7.80
N PHE A 31 -14.34 -5.36 -8.72
CA PHE A 31 -13.18 -5.82 -9.48
C PHE A 31 -12.58 -4.70 -10.34
N ILE A 32 -13.40 -3.98 -11.11
CA ILE A 32 -12.97 -2.83 -11.93
C ILE A 32 -12.30 -1.77 -11.05
N LYS A 33 -12.88 -1.44 -9.89
CA LYS A 33 -12.29 -0.50 -8.94
C LYS A 33 -10.89 -0.96 -8.48
N ASN A 34 -10.76 -2.23 -8.10
CA ASN A 34 -9.48 -2.79 -7.66
C ASN A 34 -8.46 -2.87 -8.80
N TYR A 35 -8.91 -3.22 -10.01
CA TYR A 35 -8.06 -3.32 -11.20
C TYR A 35 -7.55 -1.94 -11.65
N LYS A 36 -8.39 -0.89 -11.56
CA LYS A 36 -7.94 0.51 -11.74
C LYS A 36 -6.85 0.89 -10.75
N THR A 37 -7.05 0.55 -9.47
CA THR A 37 -6.03 0.79 -8.43
C THR A 37 -4.74 0.03 -8.75
N PHE A 38 -4.84 -1.23 -9.18
CA PHE A 38 -3.69 -2.02 -9.60
C PHE A 38 -2.94 -1.40 -10.79
N ILE A 39 -3.64 -1.00 -11.86
CA ILE A 39 -3.01 -0.34 -13.03
C ILE A 39 -2.33 0.95 -12.58
N LYS A 40 -2.98 1.76 -11.73
CA LYS A 40 -2.36 2.96 -11.16
C LYS A 40 -1.07 2.62 -10.44
N LEU A 41 -1.07 1.65 -9.53
CA LEU A 41 0.12 1.24 -8.78
C LEU A 41 1.22 0.67 -9.68
N TYR A 42 0.85 -0.11 -10.70
CA TYR A 42 1.79 -0.67 -11.67
C TYR A 42 2.43 0.42 -12.53
N ASN A 43 1.64 1.36 -13.04
CA ASN A 43 2.15 2.49 -13.81
C ASN A 43 3.01 3.40 -12.94
N VAL A 44 2.63 3.58 -11.67
CA VAL A 44 3.40 4.30 -10.65
C VAL A 44 4.74 3.63 -10.36
N SER A 45 4.82 2.30 -10.35
CA SER A 45 6.10 1.59 -10.16
C SER A 45 7.01 1.60 -11.39
N HIS A 46 6.47 1.93 -12.58
CA HIS A 46 7.20 1.95 -13.86
C HIS A 46 7.37 3.37 -14.46
N LYS A 47 6.78 4.41 -13.86
CA LYS A 47 7.04 5.81 -14.20
C LYS A 47 8.33 6.29 -13.53
N ASP A 48 9.02 7.24 -14.14
CA ASP A 48 10.07 8.00 -13.47
C ASP A 48 9.48 8.68 -12.22
N TYR A 49 9.99 8.30 -11.05
CA TYR A 49 9.50 8.75 -9.75
C TYR A 49 9.53 10.29 -9.57
N LEU A 50 10.37 10.97 -10.35
CA LEU A 50 10.43 12.43 -10.43
C LEU A 50 9.12 13.06 -10.95
N THR A 51 8.32 12.32 -11.73
CA THR A 51 7.07 12.80 -12.35
C THR A 51 5.81 12.45 -11.56
N MET A 52 5.95 11.74 -10.44
CA MET A 52 4.83 11.26 -9.65
C MET A 52 4.18 12.39 -8.84
N SER A 53 2.86 12.51 -8.90
CA SER A 53 2.10 13.47 -8.10
C SER A 53 2.11 13.10 -6.62
N PHE A 54 1.81 14.05 -5.74
CA PHE A 54 1.75 13.79 -4.30
C PHE A 54 0.70 12.75 -3.92
N GLU A 55 -0.47 12.74 -4.58
CA GLU A 55 -1.51 11.74 -4.34
C GLU A 55 -1.07 10.33 -4.77
N GLU A 56 -0.37 10.20 -5.90
CA GLU A 56 0.21 8.92 -6.32
C GLU A 56 1.26 8.43 -5.31
N LYS A 57 2.09 9.33 -4.78
CA LYS A 57 3.05 9.03 -3.70
C LYS A 57 2.36 8.51 -2.44
N LEU A 58 1.24 9.12 -2.05
CA LEU A 58 0.43 8.65 -0.92
C LEU A 58 -0.16 7.25 -1.17
N LEU A 59 -0.56 6.92 -2.41
CA LEU A 59 -1.05 5.58 -2.76
C LEU A 59 0.03 4.51 -2.61
N VAL A 60 1.28 4.83 -2.95
CA VAL A 60 2.41 3.90 -2.73
C VAL A 60 2.64 3.67 -1.24
N ILE A 61 2.66 4.75 -0.45
CA ILE A 61 2.81 4.66 1.02
C ILE A 61 1.64 3.87 1.63
N LYS A 62 0.42 4.06 1.13
CA LYS A 62 -0.74 3.28 1.55
C LYS A 62 -0.55 1.79 1.27
N SER A 63 -0.09 1.46 0.07
CA SER A 63 0.16 0.07 -0.34
C SER A 63 1.21 -0.61 0.54
N PHE A 64 2.22 0.14 1.01
CA PHE A 64 3.20 -0.35 1.98
C PHE A 64 2.54 -0.78 3.30
N PHE A 65 1.67 0.04 3.87
CA PHE A 65 0.95 -0.33 5.10
C PHE A 65 -0.08 -1.44 4.90
N GLU A 66 -0.62 -1.60 3.68
CA GLU A 66 -1.54 -2.68 3.34
C GLU A 66 -0.85 -4.04 3.19
N ASP A 67 0.47 -4.08 2.96
CA ASP A 67 1.21 -5.32 2.79
C ASP A 67 1.20 -6.15 4.08
N LYS A 68 0.39 -7.22 4.08
CA LYS A 68 0.26 -8.16 5.20
C LYS A 68 1.53 -8.97 5.44
N LYS A 69 2.43 -9.06 4.46
CA LYS A 69 3.70 -9.74 4.67
C LYS A 69 4.70 -8.83 5.38
N ALA A 70 4.65 -7.51 5.15
CA ALA A 70 5.41 -6.52 5.92
C ALA A 70 4.82 -6.32 7.33
N PHE A 71 3.48 -6.23 7.41
CA PHE A 71 2.74 -6.03 8.65
C PHE A 71 1.62 -7.07 8.81
N PRO A 72 1.90 -8.26 9.38
CA PRO A 72 0.90 -9.31 9.56
C PRO A 72 -0.31 -8.89 10.40
N ARG A 73 -0.09 -8.08 11.44
CA ARG A 73 -1.13 -7.60 12.35
C ARG A 73 -1.28 -6.10 12.27
N ILE A 74 -2.49 -5.61 12.59
CA ILE A 74 -2.75 -4.16 12.69
C ILE A 74 -1.86 -3.51 13.76
N LYS A 75 -1.61 -4.22 14.86
CA LYS A 75 -0.71 -3.77 15.92
C LYS A 75 0.68 -3.43 15.39
N ASP A 76 1.18 -4.17 14.40
CA ASP A 76 2.51 -3.95 13.81
C ASP A 76 2.56 -2.59 13.06
N ILE A 77 1.45 -2.18 12.43
CA ILE A 77 1.31 -0.86 11.80
C ILE A 77 1.28 0.25 12.84
N ILE A 78 0.53 0.06 13.93
CA ILE A 78 0.41 1.04 15.01
C ILE A 78 1.77 1.27 15.68
N ILE A 79 2.48 0.17 15.98
CA ILE A 79 3.84 0.22 16.52
C ILE A 79 4.76 1.00 15.58
N PHE A 80 4.78 0.67 14.29
CA PHE A 80 5.56 1.40 13.29
C PHE A 80 5.21 2.90 13.29
N ALA A 81 3.93 3.24 13.22
CA ALA A 81 3.47 4.62 13.13
C ALA A 81 3.85 5.44 14.38
N ASN A 82 3.85 4.82 15.55
CA ASN A 82 4.21 5.49 16.79
C ASN A 82 5.74 5.60 16.95
N GLU A 83 6.47 4.50 16.79
CA GLU A 83 7.91 4.45 17.04
C GLU A 83 8.72 5.18 15.96
N LYS A 84 8.30 5.08 14.69
CA LYS A 84 9.09 5.61 13.57
C LYS A 84 8.54 6.93 13.03
N LEU A 85 7.23 7.16 13.13
CA LEU A 85 6.60 8.40 12.63
C LEU A 85 6.15 9.34 13.73
N TYR A 86 6.19 8.93 15.00
CA TYR A 86 5.80 9.74 16.16
C TYR A 86 4.34 10.23 16.04
N LEU A 87 3.44 9.33 15.64
CA LEU A 87 2.03 9.66 15.40
C LEU A 87 1.11 9.41 16.61
N ASP A 88 1.62 8.90 17.73
CA ASP A 88 0.86 8.72 18.99
C ASP A 88 -0.58 8.17 18.80
N PHE A 89 -0.73 7.17 17.94
CA PHE A 89 -1.95 6.39 17.85
C PHE A 89 -2.15 5.64 19.17
N LYS A 90 -3.23 5.97 19.87
CA LYS A 90 -3.71 5.13 20.98
C LYS A 90 -4.21 3.80 20.41
N ASP A 91 -3.99 2.71 21.13
CA ASP A 91 -4.61 1.42 20.81
C ASP A 91 -6.13 1.60 20.83
N GLN A 92 -6.73 1.59 19.65
CA GLN A 92 -8.16 1.69 19.45
C GLN A 92 -8.62 0.42 18.72
N LYS A 93 -9.82 -0.07 19.02
CA LYS A 93 -10.44 -1.22 18.33
C LYS A 93 -10.91 -0.81 16.93
N GLU A 94 -9.99 -0.33 16.10
CA GLU A 94 -10.28 0.14 14.75
C GLU A 94 -9.85 -0.86 13.69
N SER A 95 -10.49 -0.75 12.52
CA SER A 95 -10.16 -1.57 11.38
C SER A 95 -8.81 -1.16 10.79
N ARG A 96 -8.10 -2.12 10.18
CA ARG A 96 -6.84 -1.87 9.48
C ARG A 96 -6.96 -0.77 8.43
N ALA A 97 -8.04 -0.79 7.65
CA ALA A 97 -8.30 0.22 6.64
C ALA A 97 -8.42 1.62 7.27
N THR A 98 -9.18 1.75 8.36
CA THR A 98 -9.35 3.03 9.08
C THR A 98 -8.03 3.55 9.63
N THR A 99 -7.22 2.69 10.25
CA THR A 99 -5.90 3.08 10.77
C THR A 99 -4.97 3.57 9.66
N ILE A 100 -4.91 2.84 8.54
CA ILE A 100 -4.09 3.21 7.39
C ILE A 100 -4.55 4.57 6.82
N GLU A 101 -5.85 4.76 6.60
CA GLU A 101 -6.39 6.04 6.13
C GLU A 101 -6.04 7.21 7.06
N ARG A 102 -6.05 7.01 8.38
CA ARG A 102 -5.62 8.04 9.33
C ARG A 102 -4.13 8.34 9.22
N ILE A 103 -3.28 7.32 9.05
CA ILE A 103 -1.84 7.51 8.83
C ILE A 103 -1.63 8.33 7.54
N ILE A 104 -2.29 7.95 6.44
CA ILE A 104 -2.23 8.68 5.17
C ILE A 104 -2.73 10.12 5.33
N GLY A 105 -3.84 10.34 6.05
CA GLY A 105 -4.35 11.68 6.35
C GLY A 105 -3.35 12.53 7.14
N ARG A 106 -2.64 11.95 8.12
CA ARG A 106 -1.57 12.63 8.86
C ARG A 106 -0.42 13.02 7.94
N ILE A 107 0.02 12.13 7.05
CA ILE A 107 1.10 12.40 6.08
C ILE A 107 0.67 13.48 5.10
N LYS A 108 -0.59 13.46 4.66
CA LYS A 108 -1.15 14.51 3.81
C LYS A 108 -1.12 15.88 4.50
N SER A 109 -1.39 15.92 5.81
CA SER A 109 -1.34 17.16 6.60
C SER A 109 0.09 17.61 6.98
N LYS A 110 1.05 16.67 7.03
CA LYS A 110 2.45 16.90 7.39
C LYS A 110 3.36 16.16 6.41
N PRO A 111 3.64 16.75 5.24
CA PRO A 111 4.40 16.09 4.18
C PRO A 111 5.79 15.64 4.63
N GLU A 112 6.40 16.26 5.66
CA GLU A 112 7.70 15.81 6.19
C GLU A 112 7.69 14.36 6.72
N LEU A 113 6.51 13.83 7.08
CA LEU A 113 6.37 12.44 7.53
C LEU A 113 6.71 11.44 6.42
N LYS A 114 6.61 11.85 5.15
CA LYS A 114 7.02 11.01 4.01
C LYS A 114 8.50 10.66 4.09
N ASP A 115 9.36 11.62 4.38
CA ASP A 115 10.79 11.37 4.42
C ASP A 115 11.17 10.52 5.64
N ARG A 116 10.46 10.68 6.76
CA ARG A 116 10.57 9.76 7.91
C ARG A 116 10.19 8.32 7.55
N ILE A 117 9.21 8.12 6.68
CA ILE A 117 8.85 6.77 6.19
C ILE A 117 10.01 6.17 5.39
N LYS A 118 10.66 6.95 4.53
CA LYS A 118 11.84 6.47 3.79
C LYS A 118 12.93 6.02 4.72
N ASP A 119 13.29 6.90 5.66
CA ASP A 119 14.36 6.62 6.61
C ASP A 119 14.02 5.39 7.46
N ALA A 120 12.78 5.29 7.95
CA ALA A 120 12.32 4.16 8.74
C ALA A 120 12.38 2.84 7.96
N VAL A 121 11.93 2.83 6.70
CA VAL A 121 11.94 1.63 5.85
C VAL A 121 13.38 1.23 5.52
N TYR A 122 14.26 2.20 5.27
CA TYR A 122 15.67 1.94 5.00
C TYR A 122 16.40 1.39 6.24
N GLN A 123 16.12 1.95 7.42
CA GLN A 123 16.62 1.42 8.69
C GLN A 123 16.14 -0.01 8.92
N MET A 124 14.85 -0.28 8.70
CA MET A 124 14.30 -1.63 8.85
C MET A 124 14.88 -2.63 7.86
N ARG A 125 15.15 -2.21 6.61
CA ARG A 125 15.91 -3.03 5.65
C ARG A 125 17.26 -3.39 6.26
N ASN A 126 18.05 -2.38 6.64
CA ASN A 126 19.41 -2.58 7.17
C ASN A 126 19.42 -3.43 8.44
N GLU A 127 18.49 -3.21 9.37
CA GLU A 127 18.33 -4.03 10.57
C GLU A 127 18.07 -5.50 10.20
N LYS A 128 17.24 -5.77 9.19
CA LYS A 128 16.87 -7.13 8.79
C LYS A 128 17.88 -7.81 7.87
N THR A 129 18.63 -7.06 7.06
CA THR A 129 19.68 -7.59 6.18
C THR A 129 21.02 -7.74 6.90
N HIS A 130 21.39 -6.86 7.83
CA HIS A 130 22.64 -7.00 8.58
C HIS A 130 22.53 -7.91 9.82
N THR A 131 21.32 -8.30 10.24
CA THR A 131 21.11 -9.41 11.20
C THR A 131 20.88 -10.77 10.53
N ILE A 132 21.29 -10.93 9.25
CA ILE A 132 21.35 -12.24 8.60
C ILE A 132 22.54 -12.99 9.19
N SER A 133 22.29 -13.78 10.23
CA SER A 133 23.17 -14.89 10.65
C SER A 133 22.57 -16.21 10.17
N ASP A 134 23.40 -17.24 10.01
CA ASP A 134 23.09 -18.53 9.36
C ASP A 134 21.96 -19.37 9.99
N LYS A 135 21.22 -18.86 10.98
CA LYS A 135 20.22 -19.59 11.78
C LYS A 135 18.84 -18.91 11.83
N LYS A 136 18.33 -18.35 10.73
CA LYS A 136 16.97 -17.76 10.70
C LYS A 136 15.94 -18.62 9.96
N SER A 137 14.69 -18.48 10.41
CA SER A 137 13.53 -19.18 9.85
C SER A 137 13.13 -18.62 8.49
N LYS A 138 12.46 -19.43 7.65
CA LYS A 138 11.92 -19.00 6.34
C LYS A 138 11.08 -17.71 6.43
N LYS A 139 10.40 -17.47 7.55
CA LYS A 139 9.56 -16.27 7.76
C LYS A 139 10.39 -14.99 7.88
N GLU A 140 11.55 -15.06 8.51
CA GLU A 140 12.42 -13.90 8.70
C GLU A 140 13.12 -13.50 7.40
N MET A 141 13.53 -14.49 6.59
CA MET A 141 14.09 -14.25 5.25
C MET A 141 13.08 -13.55 4.33
N VAL A 142 11.84 -14.07 4.27
CA VAL A 142 10.75 -13.47 3.49
C VAL A 142 10.51 -12.03 3.93
N THR A 143 10.54 -11.77 5.24
CA THR A 143 10.33 -10.42 5.76
C THR A 143 11.46 -9.48 5.36
N ALA A 144 12.72 -9.92 5.36
CA ALA A 144 13.85 -9.11 4.90
C ALA A 144 13.72 -8.73 3.41
N GLU A 145 13.40 -9.70 2.54
CA GLU A 145 13.17 -9.47 1.10
C GLU A 145 12.03 -8.45 0.86
N ILE A 146 10.98 -8.51 1.67
CA ILE A 146 9.84 -7.57 1.57
C ILE A 146 10.27 -6.15 1.93
N PHE A 147 11.01 -5.97 3.03
CA PHE A 147 11.50 -4.64 3.42
C PHE A 147 12.56 -4.11 2.46
N GLU A 148 13.35 -4.98 1.83
CA GLU A 148 14.26 -4.60 0.74
C GLU A 148 13.49 -4.07 -0.47
N LYS A 149 12.49 -4.83 -0.95
CA LYS A 149 11.61 -4.40 -2.03
C LYS A 149 10.92 -3.07 -1.71
N TRP A 150 10.39 -2.92 -0.50
CA TRP A 150 9.74 -1.67 -0.11
C TRP A 150 10.71 -0.52 0.05
N ALA A 151 11.94 -0.75 0.50
CA ALA A 151 12.97 0.29 0.55
C ALA A 151 13.31 0.82 -0.84
N GLU A 152 13.43 -0.04 -1.85
CA GLU A 152 13.66 0.37 -3.24
C GLU A 152 12.51 1.21 -3.79
N ILE A 153 11.27 0.78 -3.55
CA ILE A 153 10.06 1.48 -4.00
C ILE A 153 9.93 2.84 -3.29
N ILE A 154 10.12 2.86 -1.96
CA ILE A 154 9.87 4.04 -1.12
C ILE A 154 10.98 5.09 -1.26
N ARG A 155 12.24 4.69 -1.49
CA ARG A 155 13.38 5.60 -1.66
C ARG A 155 13.10 6.71 -2.68
N ASN A 156 12.38 6.36 -3.74
CA ASN A 156 12.18 7.24 -4.87
C ASN A 156 10.89 8.08 -4.77
N ILE A 157 10.03 7.85 -3.77
CA ILE A 157 8.80 8.63 -3.54
C ILE A 157 9.17 10.07 -3.21
#